data_AF-A0A6G1EW03-F1
#
_entry.id   AF-A0A6G1EW03-F1
#
_cell.length_a   1.000
_cell.length_b   1.000
_cell.length_c   1.000
_cell.angle_alpha   90.00
_cell.angle_beta   90.00
_cell.angle_gamma   90.00
#
_symmetry.space_group_name_H-M   'P 1'
#
loop_
_entity.id
_entity.type
_entity.pdbx_description
1 polymer ?
#
loop_
_entity_poly.entity_id
_entity_poly.type
_entity_poly.pdbx_seq_one_letter_code
_entity_poly.pdbx_strand_id
1 'polypeptide(L)'
;MQQRRPASGRPSGTDGSDFSYRMFVESRYQRVADGRSRLGRLILVQALHQVSGGALLLLALSKGAEMNKFAVMSVAAGLLAIVLGEIGVVKQFEALVFFKEITN
;
A
#
# COMPACT_ATOMS: atom_id res chain seq x y z
N MET A 1 11.76 -49.76 2.50
CA MET A 1 10.93 -48.64 2.01
C MET A 1 10.68 -47.70 3.17
N GLN A 2 11.28 -46.50 3.15
CA GLN A 2 11.12 -45.51 4.21
C GLN A 2 9.75 -44.86 4.10
N GLN A 3 8.88 -45.17 5.06
CA GLN A 3 7.58 -44.55 5.25
C GLN A 3 7.84 -43.09 5.69
N ARG A 4 7.62 -42.13 4.78
CA ARG A 4 7.66 -40.71 5.10
C ARG A 4 6.55 -40.42 6.11
N ARG A 5 6.93 -39.89 7.27
CA ARG A 5 6.02 -39.48 8.34
C ARG A 5 4.98 -38.48 7.80
N PRO A 6 3.69 -38.61 8.15
CA PRO A 6 2.69 -37.61 7.78
C PRO A 6 2.93 -36.37 8.65
N ALA A 7 3.70 -35.41 8.14
CA ALA A 7 3.75 -34.07 8.70
C ALA A 7 2.54 -33.28 8.18
N SER A 8 1.34 -33.71 8.53
CA SER A 8 0.11 -32.96 8.26
C SER A 8 -1.06 -33.65 8.96
N GLY A 9 -1.29 -33.27 10.21
CA GLY A 9 -2.62 -33.46 10.79
C GLY A 9 -3.64 -32.85 9.83
N ARG A 10 -4.61 -33.65 9.40
CA ARG A 10 -5.76 -33.18 8.62
C ARG A 10 -6.36 -31.98 9.37
N PRO A 11 -6.54 -30.80 8.75
CA PRO A 11 -7.25 -29.70 9.39
C PRO A 11 -8.63 -30.23 9.81
N SER A 12 -8.84 -30.40 11.12
CA SER A 12 -10.10 -30.89 11.65
C SER A 12 -11.05 -29.70 11.76
N GLY A 13 -11.78 -29.46 10.68
CA GLY A 13 -12.83 -28.46 10.54
C GLY A 13 -13.72 -28.85 9.36
N THR A 14 -15.02 -28.68 9.55
CA THR A 14 -16.19 -29.17 8.79
C THR A 14 -15.98 -29.29 7.27
N ASP A 15 -16.33 -30.49 6.75
CA ASP A 15 -16.58 -30.90 5.35
C ASP A 15 -15.76 -30.29 4.18
N GLY A 16 -14.60 -29.67 4.38
CA GLY A 16 -13.79 -29.14 3.27
C GLY A 16 -14.44 -27.98 2.50
N SER A 17 -15.73 -27.68 2.72
CA SER A 17 -16.40 -26.50 2.20
C SER A 17 -15.83 -25.24 2.85
N ASP A 18 -15.49 -25.31 4.15
CA ASP A 18 -14.86 -24.21 4.89
C ASP A 18 -13.44 -23.92 4.40
N PHE A 19 -12.66 -24.96 4.05
CA PHE A 19 -11.35 -24.80 3.44
C PHE A 19 -11.45 -24.13 2.06
N SER A 20 -12.41 -24.56 1.24
CA SER A 20 -12.64 -23.98 -0.09
C SER A 20 -13.11 -22.52 0.03
N TYR A 21 -14.01 -22.24 0.97
CA TYR A 21 -14.50 -20.90 1.27
C TYR A 21 -13.37 -19.97 1.71
N ARG A 22 -12.55 -20.42 2.68
CA ARG A 22 -11.37 -19.68 3.12
C ARG A 22 -10.41 -19.43 1.96
N MET A 23 -10.12 -20.40 1.09
CA MET A 23 -9.18 -20.18 -0.02
C MET A 23 -9.66 -19.11 -1.02
N PHE A 24 -10.95 -19.10 -1.38
CA PHE A 24 -11.49 -18.07 -2.27
C PHE A 24 -11.58 -16.70 -1.59
N VAL A 25 -12.02 -16.66 -0.34
CA VAL A 25 -12.22 -15.42 0.42
C VAL A 25 -10.88 -14.79 0.80
N GLU A 26 -9.95 -15.58 1.35
CA GLU A 26 -8.60 -15.17 1.73
C GLU A 26 -7.84 -14.60 0.52
N SER A 27 -7.96 -15.23 -0.65
CA SER A 27 -7.30 -14.71 -1.88
C SER A 27 -7.73 -13.29 -2.25
N ARG A 28 -9.01 -12.92 -2.00
CA ARG A 28 -9.51 -11.57 -2.28
C ARG A 28 -9.00 -10.57 -1.25
N TYR A 29 -9.02 -10.92 0.03
CA TYR A 29 -8.46 -10.07 1.09
C TYR A 29 -6.95 -9.88 0.94
N GLN A 30 -6.23 -10.93 0.53
CA GLN A 30 -4.80 -10.90 0.33
C GLN A 30 -4.42 -9.99 -0.85
N ARG A 31 -5.16 -10.02 -1.96
CA ARG A 31 -4.96 -9.07 -3.08
C ARG A 31 -5.15 -7.62 -2.67
N VAL A 32 -6.13 -7.33 -1.80
CA VAL A 32 -6.35 -5.99 -1.27
C VAL A 32 -5.20 -5.57 -0.35
N ALA A 33 -4.73 -6.48 0.52
CA ALA A 33 -3.59 -6.23 1.40
C ALA A 33 -2.29 -5.97 0.63
N ASP A 34 -2.01 -6.77 -0.40
CA ASP A 34 -0.84 -6.62 -1.27
C ASP A 34 -0.90 -5.31 -2.06
N GLY A 35 -2.07 -4.99 -2.64
CA GLY A 35 -2.30 -3.73 -3.33
C GLY A 35 -2.06 -2.52 -2.42
N ARG A 36 -2.54 -2.58 -1.18
CA ARG A 36 -2.35 -1.54 -0.17
C ARG A 36 -0.89 -1.39 0.25
N SER A 37 -0.19 -2.50 0.50
CA SER A 37 1.24 -2.50 0.84
C SER A 37 2.07 -1.87 -0.28
N ARG A 38 1.76 -2.23 -1.53
CA ARG A 38 2.43 -1.68 -2.71
C ARG A 38 2.17 -0.19 -2.87
N LEU A 39 0.93 0.27 -2.69
CA LEU A 39 0.59 1.69 -2.76
C LEU A 39 1.31 2.49 -1.67
N GLY A 40 1.30 2.01 -0.43
CA GLY A 40 2.03 2.65 0.67
C GLY A 40 3.54 2.77 0.40
N ARG A 41 4.15 1.74 -0.18
CA ARG A 41 5.56 1.77 -0.59
C ARG A 41 5.81 2.81 -1.69
N LEU A 42 4.92 2.94 -2.67
CA LEU A 42 5.06 3.93 -3.73
C LEU A 42 4.94 5.37 -3.18
N ILE A 43 3.97 5.61 -2.31
CA ILE A 43 3.80 6.91 -1.63
C ILE A 43 5.06 7.25 -0.83
N LEU A 44 5.63 6.29 -0.09
CA LEU A 44 6.86 6.50 0.67
C LEU A 44 8.05 6.88 -0.24
N VAL A 45 8.27 6.13 -1.32
CA VAL A 45 9.35 6.43 -2.28
C VAL A 45 9.16 7.82 -2.90
N GLN A 46 7.92 8.16 -3.24
CA GLN A 46 7.60 9.47 -3.81
C GLN A 46 7.82 10.60 -2.80
N ALA A 47 7.43 10.42 -1.53
CA ALA A 47 7.68 11.37 -0.47
C ALA A 47 9.18 11.60 -0.23
N LEU A 48 10.00 10.55 -0.23
CA LEU A 48 11.45 10.68 -0.11
C LEU A 48 12.05 11.47 -1.28
N HIS A 49 11.61 11.17 -2.50
CA HIS A 49 12.03 11.94 -3.68
C HIS A 49 11.62 13.41 -3.56
N GLN A 50 10.41 13.66 -3.09
CA GLN A 50 9.85 15.00 -2.91
C GLN A 50 10.61 15.84 -1.89
N VAL A 51 10.98 15.23 -0.75
CA VAL A 51 11.80 15.87 0.29
C VAL A 51 13.18 16.21 -0.27
N SER A 52 13.80 15.30 -1.03
CA SER A 52 15.11 15.56 -1.63
C SER A 52 15.06 16.70 -2.66
N GLY A 53 14.06 16.70 -3.56
CA GLY A 53 13.88 17.76 -4.55
C GLY A 53 13.59 19.12 -3.91
N GLY A 54 12.71 19.14 -2.90
CA GLY A 54 12.41 20.34 -2.12
C GLY A 54 13.64 20.90 -1.39
N ALA A 55 14.44 20.04 -0.75
CA ALA A 55 15.67 20.46 -0.08
C ALA A 55 16.69 21.08 -1.06
N LEU A 56 16.85 20.49 -2.24
CA LEU A 56 17.72 21.04 -3.29
C LEU A 56 17.20 22.39 -3.80
N LEU A 57 15.89 22.55 -3.97
CA LEU A 57 15.27 23.82 -4.35
C LEU A 57 15.45 24.91 -3.27
N LEU A 58 15.27 24.57 -2.00
CA LEU A 58 15.51 25.48 -0.89
C LEU A 58 16.97 25.92 -0.81
N LEU A 59 17.91 24.98 -1.03
CA LEU A 59 19.35 25.29 -1.09
C LEU A 59 19.70 26.18 -2.29
N ALA A 60 19.08 25.94 -3.44
CA ALA A 60 19.26 26.79 -4.63
C ALA A 60 18.77 28.21 -4.37
N LEU A 61 17.58 28.33 -3.78
CA LEU A 61 16.98 29.61 -3.38
C LEU A 61 17.85 30.34 -2.35
N SER A 62 18.38 29.65 -1.34
CA SER A 62 19.25 30.26 -0.32
C SER A 62 20.57 30.77 -0.91
N LYS A 63 21.01 30.21 -2.04
CA LYS A 63 22.19 30.66 -2.79
C LYS A 63 21.87 31.74 -3.82
N GLY A 64 20.62 32.19 -3.92
CA GLY A 64 20.18 33.16 -4.92
C GLY A 64 20.26 32.63 -6.35
N ALA A 65 20.27 31.31 -6.54
CA ALA A 65 20.31 30.71 -7.85
C ALA A 65 18.94 30.81 -8.55
N GLU A 66 18.96 30.98 -9.87
CA GLU A 66 17.75 30.96 -10.69
C GLU A 66 17.02 29.62 -10.54
N MET A 67 15.75 29.69 -10.15
CA MET A 67 14.93 28.49 -9.93
C MET A 67 14.49 27.91 -11.28
N ASN A 68 14.83 26.65 -11.54
CA ASN A 68 14.32 25.95 -12.70
C ASN A 68 12.81 25.72 -12.57
N LYS A 69 12.01 26.34 -13.45
CA LYS A 69 10.54 26.21 -13.49
C LYS A 69 10.08 24.75 -13.55
N PHE A 70 10.80 23.90 -14.28
CA PHE A 70 10.46 22.47 -14.36
C PHE A 70 10.67 21.76 -13.02
N ALA A 71 11.71 22.12 -12.26
CA ALA A 71 11.93 21.57 -10.93
C ALA A 71 10.83 21.99 -9.96
N VAL A 72 10.43 23.27 -10.00
CA VAL A 72 9.31 23.79 -9.19
C VAL A 72 8.01 23.08 -9.53
N MET A 73 7.68 22.94 -10.82
CA MET A 73 6.46 22.26 -11.27
C MET A 73 6.47 20.77 -10.95
N SER A 74 7.62 20.10 -11.08
CA SER A 74 7.78 18.71 -10.68
C SER A 74 7.54 18.54 -9.18
N VAL A 75 8.06 19.46 -8.36
CA VAL A 75 7.80 19.46 -6.92
C VAL A 75 6.30 19.70 -6.64
N ALA A 76 5.67 20.68 -7.27
CA ALA A 76 4.24 20.93 -7.06
C ALA A 76 3.37 19.71 -7.48
N ALA A 77 3.64 19.11 -8.64
CA ALA A 77 2.92 17.93 -9.12
C ALA A 77 3.15 16.71 -8.22
N GLY A 78 4.37 16.52 -7.73
CA GLY A 78 4.71 15.42 -6.84
C GLY A 78 4.02 15.51 -5.47
N LEU A 79 3.88 16.72 -4.92
CA LEU A 79 3.09 16.95 -3.69
C LEU A 79 1.60 16.64 -3.92
N LEU A 80 1.04 17.07 -5.05
CA LEU A 80 -0.35 16.77 -5.40
C LEU A 80 -0.59 15.26 -5.48
N ALA A 81 0.33 14.52 -6.12
CA ALA A 81 0.24 13.08 -6.24
C ALA A 81 0.30 12.35 -4.88
N ILE A 82 1.07 12.85 -3.91
CA ILE A 82 1.10 12.31 -2.54
C ILE A 82 -0.27 12.50 -1.88
N VAL A 83 -0.84 13.72 -1.94
CA VAL A 83 -2.16 14.01 -1.36
C VAL A 83 -3.24 13.09 -1.96
N LEU A 84 -3.25 12.92 -3.28
CA LEU A 84 -4.19 12.02 -3.95
C LEU A 84 -3.97 10.55 -3.56
N GLY A 85 -2.72 10.13 -3.41
CA GLY A 85 -2.36 8.80 -2.92
C GLY A 85 -2.88 8.53 -1.51
N GLU A 86 -2.74 9.51 -0.60
CA GLU A 86 -3.23 9.40 0.78
C GLU A 86 -4.75 9.37 0.85
N ILE A 87 -5.46 10.23 0.10
CA ILE A 87 -6.93 10.21 0.03
C ILE A 87 -7.43 8.84 -0.44
N GLY A 88 -6.75 8.23 -1.41
CA GLY A 88 -7.05 6.87 -1.88
C GLY A 88 -6.93 5.82 -0.76
N VAL A 89 -5.92 5.93 0.10
CA VAL A 89 -5.71 5.04 1.25
C VAL A 89 -6.77 5.28 2.34
N VAL A 90 -7.12 6.54 2.64
CA VAL A 90 -8.10 6.90 3.67
C VAL A 90 -9.49 6.35 3.32
N LYS A 91 -9.95 6.55 2.08
CA LYS A 91 -11.26 6.04 1.62
C LYS A 91 -11.35 4.52 1.65
N GLN A 92 -10.25 3.83 1.39
CA GLN A 92 -10.18 2.37 1.50
C GLN A 92 -10.22 1.90 2.95
N PHE A 93 -9.66 2.68 3.89
CA PHE A 93 -9.71 2.39 5.32
C PHE A 93 -11.13 2.53 5.87
N GLU A 94 -11.83 3.59 5.50
CA GLU A 94 -13.25 3.78 5.87
C GLU A 94 -14.14 2.64 5.33
N ALA A 95 -13.97 2.24 4.07
CA ALA A 95 -14.73 1.13 3.50
C ALA A 95 -14.47 -0.21 4.21
N LEU A 96 -13.22 -0.46 4.66
CA LEU A 96 -12.86 -1.68 5.39
C LEU A 96 -13.45 -1.70 6.81
N VAL A 97 -13.46 -0.55 7.49
CA VAL A 97 -14.10 -0.40 8.81
C VAL A 97 -15.61 -0.58 8.70
N PHE A 98 -16.25 0.07 7.73
CA PHE A 98 -17.68 -0.06 7.47
C PHE A 98 -18.10 -1.51 7.13
N PHE A 99 -17.33 -2.20 6.29
CA PHE A 99 -17.60 -3.61 5.96
C PHE A 99 -17.49 -4.52 7.19
N LYS A 100 -16.52 -4.25 8.07
CA LYS A 100 -16.33 -5.00 9.33
C LYS A 100 -17.46 -4.76 10.34
N GLU A 101 -18.06 -3.57 10.33
CA GLU A 101 -19.16 -3.21 11.21
C GLU A 101 -20.51 -3.82 10.75
N ILE A 102 -20.70 -4.06 9.46
CA ILE A 102 -21.88 -4.74 8.92
C ILE A 102 -21.83 -6.27 9.09
N THR A 103 -20.63 -6.85 9.19
CA THR A 103 -20.42 -8.31 9.24
C THR A 103 -20.30 -8.88 10.66
N ASN A 104 -20.43 -8.05 11.69
CA ASN A 104 -20.40 -8.43 13.11
C ASN A 104 -21.76 -8.12 13.75
#